data_AF-A0A946UC72-F1
#
_entry.id   AF-A0A946UC72-F1
#
_cell.length_a   1.000
_cell.length_b   1.000
_cell.length_c   1.000
_cell.angle_alpha   90.00
_cell.angle_beta   90.00
_cell.angle_gamma   90.00
#
_symmetry.space_group_name_H-M   'P 1'
#
loop_
_entity.id
_entity.type
_entity.pdbx_description
1 polymer ?
#
loop_
_entity_poly.entity_id
_entity_poly.type
_entity_poly.pdbx_seq_one_letter_code
_entity_poly.pdbx_strand_id
1 'polypeptide(L)'
;MRLFTLISLAALVLLAGCQKAEAPAEEAVGQPEVAVREAPPQAAADREPFDPARFDIYATVELTADLGHLTDRQRQMIPLLIEASKIMDELYWLQAYGDKGPLLDGIDDPKMRRFAEVNYGPWDRLDADKPFV
;
A
#
# COMPACT_ATOMS: atom_id res chain seq x y z
N MET A 1 -60.16 44.32 -29.45
CA MET A 1 -60.63 45.25 -28.41
C MET A 1 -60.80 44.46 -27.12
N ARG A 2 -59.99 44.81 -26.12
CA ARG A 2 -60.25 44.76 -24.66
C ARG A 2 -60.66 43.40 -24.04
N LEU A 3 -59.83 42.81 -23.17
CA LEU A 3 -59.56 43.20 -21.77
C LEU A 3 -60.54 42.53 -20.81
N PHE A 4 -59.99 42.02 -19.70
CA PHE A 4 -60.62 41.44 -18.49
C PHE A 4 -60.86 39.92 -18.55
N THR A 5 -59.99 39.10 -17.94
CA THR A 5 -59.90 38.75 -16.50
C THR A 5 -61.17 38.15 -15.91
N LEU A 6 -60.95 37.17 -15.02
CA LEU A 6 -61.85 36.48 -14.11
C LEU A 6 -62.34 35.12 -14.66
N ILE A 7 -62.34 34.01 -13.94
CA ILE A 7 -61.92 33.67 -12.58
C ILE A 7 -61.92 32.13 -12.54
N SER A 8 -61.02 31.58 -11.73
CA SER A 8 -61.08 30.32 -10.99
C SER A 8 -62.03 29.20 -11.46
N LEU A 9 -61.45 28.00 -11.63
CA LEU A 9 -61.80 26.78 -10.89
C LEU A 9 -61.62 25.53 -11.77
N ALA A 10 -60.40 25.23 -12.22
CA ALA A 10 -60.11 23.95 -12.87
C ALA A 10 -58.63 23.58 -12.81
N ALA A 11 -58.10 23.34 -11.61
CA ALA A 11 -56.85 22.59 -11.45
C ALA A 11 -56.71 22.10 -10.00
N LEU A 12 -57.73 21.40 -9.50
CA LEU A 12 -57.64 20.60 -8.27
C LEU A 12 -57.51 19.11 -8.64
N VAL A 13 -56.51 18.74 -9.45
CA VAL A 13 -56.07 17.34 -9.60
C VAL A 13 -54.59 17.39 -9.99
N LEU A 14 -53.79 16.48 -9.40
CA LEU A 14 -52.36 16.22 -9.61
C LEU A 14 -51.40 16.77 -8.53
N LEU A 15 -51.75 16.57 -7.25
CA LEU A 15 -50.76 16.20 -6.23
C LEU A 15 -50.38 14.73 -6.43
N ALA A 16 -49.42 14.44 -7.31
CA ALA A 16 -48.62 13.21 -7.30
C ALA A 16 -47.45 13.36 -8.29
N GLY A 17 -46.25 13.58 -7.77
CA GLY A 17 -45.01 13.36 -8.53
C GLY A 17 -44.14 14.59 -8.78
N CYS A 18 -43.60 15.19 -7.72
CA CYS A 18 -42.34 15.94 -7.81
C CYS A 18 -41.34 15.31 -6.83
N GLN A 19 -40.44 14.45 -7.31
CA GLN A 19 -39.17 14.23 -6.65
C GLN A 19 -38.13 15.02 -7.45
N LYS A 20 -37.70 16.10 -6.83
CA LYS A 20 -36.78 17.14 -7.31
C LYS A 20 -35.53 16.52 -7.94
N ALA A 21 -35.27 16.86 -9.20
CA ALA A 21 -33.95 16.67 -9.81
C ALA A 21 -33.00 17.73 -9.24
N GLU A 22 -32.07 17.30 -8.38
CA GLU A 22 -30.98 18.12 -7.85
C GLU A 22 -29.81 18.07 -8.86
N ALA A 23 -29.17 19.22 -9.11
CA ALA A 23 -28.01 19.38 -9.98
C ALA A 23 -26.81 18.51 -9.50
N PRO A 24 -25.86 18.13 -10.37
CA PRO A 24 -24.71 17.34 -9.95
C PRO A 24 -23.84 18.19 -9.02
N ALA A 25 -23.71 17.74 -7.77
CA ALA A 25 -22.76 18.28 -6.82
C ALA A 25 -21.34 17.94 -7.29
N GLU A 26 -20.44 18.92 -7.23
CA GLU A 26 -18.99 18.69 -7.27
C GLU A 26 -18.61 17.71 -6.16
N GLU A 27 -18.23 16.49 -6.52
CA GLU A 27 -17.52 15.60 -5.60
C GLU A 27 -16.13 16.19 -5.35
N ALA A 28 -15.97 16.82 -4.19
CA ALA A 28 -14.66 17.03 -3.61
C ALA A 28 -14.02 15.66 -3.42
N VAL A 29 -12.97 15.37 -4.19
CA VAL A 29 -12.14 14.18 -4.04
C VAL A 29 -11.47 14.25 -2.67
N GLY A 30 -12.11 13.65 -1.67
CA GLY A 30 -11.54 13.44 -0.36
C GLY A 30 -10.29 12.58 -0.48
N GLN A 31 -9.21 13.00 0.19
CA GLN A 31 -8.01 12.18 0.33
C GLN A 31 -8.41 10.83 0.93
N PRO A 32 -7.95 9.69 0.38
CA PRO A 32 -8.20 8.41 1.03
C PRO A 32 -7.40 8.38 2.33
N GLU A 33 -8.10 8.51 3.45
CA GLU A 33 -7.57 8.20 4.76
C GLU A 33 -7.23 6.70 4.77
N VAL A 34 -5.93 6.39 4.72
CA VAL A 34 -5.43 5.03 4.87
C VAL A 34 -5.69 4.63 6.31
N ALA A 35 -6.84 3.99 6.55
CA ALA A 35 -7.16 3.41 7.83
C ALA A 35 -6.14 2.30 8.14
N VAL A 36 -5.18 2.61 9.02
CA VAL A 36 -4.34 1.60 9.65
C VAL A 36 -5.27 0.73 10.50
N ARG A 37 -5.64 -0.44 9.97
CA ARG A 37 -6.35 -1.45 10.77
C ARG A 37 -5.35 -2.04 11.74
N GLU A 38 -5.29 -1.50 12.95
CA GLU A 38 -4.58 -2.15 14.04
C GLU A 38 -5.17 -3.56 14.24
N ALA A 39 -4.28 -4.56 14.27
CA ALA A 39 -4.66 -5.93 14.52
C ALA A 39 -5.25 -6.06 15.95
N PRO A 40 -6.31 -6.88 16.16
CA PRO A 40 -6.92 -7.02 17.47
C PRO A 40 -5.91 -7.47 18.54
N PRO A 41 -5.94 -6.89 19.76
CA PRO A 41 -4.98 -7.20 20.83
C PRO A 41 -4.96 -8.68 21.24
N GLN A 42 -6.07 -9.40 21.02
CA GLN A 42 -6.17 -10.84 21.28
C GLN A 42 -5.25 -11.69 20.38
N ALA A 43 -4.97 -11.26 19.15
CA ALA A 43 -4.17 -12.04 18.20
C ALA A 43 -2.69 -12.14 18.61
N ALA A 44 -2.22 -11.27 19.50
CA ALA A 44 -0.83 -11.29 20.00
C ALA A 44 -0.64 -12.20 21.23
N ALA A 45 -1.71 -12.49 21.99
CA ALA A 45 -1.60 -13.16 23.29
C ALA A 45 -1.47 -14.70 23.21
N ASP A 46 -1.90 -15.31 22.09
CA ASP A 46 -1.92 -16.77 21.91
C ASP A 46 -0.86 -17.27 20.90
N ARG A 47 0.14 -16.44 20.55
CA ARG A 47 1.16 -16.81 19.57
C ARG A 47 2.27 -17.60 20.26
N GLU A 48 2.49 -18.83 19.79
CA GLU A 48 3.72 -19.59 20.07
C GLU A 48 4.96 -18.68 19.87
N PRO A 49 5.98 -18.80 20.72
CA PRO A 49 7.23 -18.04 20.56
C PRO A 49 7.76 -18.12 19.13
N PHE A 50 8.42 -17.05 18.67
CA PHE A 50 9.13 -17.11 17.39
C PHE A 50 10.33 -18.07 17.52
N ASP A 51 10.54 -18.92 16.51
CA ASP A 51 11.68 -19.86 16.46
C ASP A 51 12.89 -19.16 15.82
N PRO A 52 13.97 -18.85 16.57
CA PRO A 52 15.14 -18.16 16.02
C PRO A 52 15.88 -18.95 14.94
N ALA A 53 15.68 -20.27 14.84
CA ALA A 53 16.26 -21.07 13.75
C ALA A 53 15.78 -20.60 12.37
N ARG A 54 14.65 -19.89 12.32
CA ARG A 54 14.10 -19.36 11.08
C ARG A 54 14.92 -18.22 10.46
N PHE A 55 15.77 -17.53 11.24
CA PHE A 55 16.64 -16.49 10.68
C PHE A 55 17.62 -17.02 9.63
N ASP A 56 17.85 -18.34 9.60
CA ASP A 56 18.74 -19.02 8.66
C ASP A 56 18.00 -19.72 7.49
N ILE A 57 16.69 -19.52 7.28
CA ILE A 57 15.93 -20.22 6.22
C ILE A 57 16.30 -19.78 4.79
N TYR A 58 16.89 -18.60 4.61
CA TYR A 58 17.29 -18.10 3.30
C TYR A 58 18.67 -18.61 2.91
N ALA A 59 18.74 -19.46 1.89
CA ALA A 59 20.01 -19.86 1.29
C ALA A 59 20.64 -18.68 0.55
N THR A 60 21.94 -18.44 0.81
CA THR A 60 22.72 -17.46 0.03
C THR A 60 23.17 -18.09 -1.27
N VAL A 61 22.91 -17.41 -2.38
CA VAL A 61 23.33 -17.82 -3.72
C VAL A 61 24.08 -16.68 -4.40
N GLU A 62 25.10 -17.02 -5.18
CA GLU A 62 25.81 -16.03 -6.00
C GLU A 62 24.97 -15.67 -7.23
N LEU A 63 24.71 -14.37 -7.42
CA LEU A 63 24.04 -13.86 -8.61
C LEU A 63 25.09 -13.55 -9.68
N THR A 64 25.09 -14.33 -10.75
CA THR A 64 25.96 -14.15 -11.92
C THR A 64 25.15 -14.19 -13.21
N ALA A 65 25.66 -13.56 -14.27
CA ALA A 65 25.05 -13.55 -15.58
C ALA A 65 26.10 -13.43 -16.67
N ASP A 66 25.93 -14.17 -17.78
CA ASP A 66 26.74 -13.97 -18.98
C ASP A 66 26.24 -12.75 -19.75
N LEU A 67 27.10 -11.73 -19.87
CA LEU A 67 26.82 -10.48 -20.56
C LEU A 67 27.53 -10.39 -21.93
N GLY A 68 28.17 -11.47 -22.39
CA GLY A 68 28.96 -11.50 -23.63
C GLY A 68 28.15 -11.17 -24.88
N HIS A 69 26.85 -11.46 -24.86
CA HIS A 69 25.93 -11.18 -25.95
C HIS A 69 25.51 -9.69 -26.06
N LEU A 70 25.83 -8.86 -25.07
CA LEU A 70 25.46 -7.45 -25.08
C LEU A 70 26.46 -6.60 -25.88
N THR A 71 25.97 -5.51 -26.46
CA THR A 71 26.82 -4.45 -27.03
C THR A 71 27.44 -3.58 -25.93
N ASP A 72 28.48 -2.81 -26.25
CA ASP A 72 29.09 -1.88 -25.30
C ASP A 72 28.08 -0.88 -24.73
N ARG A 73 27.19 -0.34 -25.57
CA ARG A 73 26.15 0.59 -25.15
C ARG A 73 25.14 -0.06 -24.18
N GLN A 74 24.78 -1.32 -24.42
CA GLN A 74 23.89 -2.05 -23.51
C GLN A 74 24.56 -2.33 -22.16
N ARG A 75 25.84 -2.74 -22.16
CA ARG A 75 26.60 -2.90 -20.91
C ARG A 75 26.66 -1.59 -20.12
N GLN A 76 26.83 -0.46 -20.80
CA GLN A 76 26.83 0.87 -20.15
C GLN A 76 25.48 1.25 -19.53
N MET A 77 24.36 0.69 -19.99
CA MET A 77 23.05 0.93 -19.36
C MET A 77 22.86 0.17 -18.05
N ILE A 78 23.50 -0.99 -17.87
CA ILE A 78 23.28 -1.85 -16.69
C ILE A 78 23.53 -1.10 -15.37
N PRO A 79 24.66 -0.38 -15.19
CA PRO A 79 24.86 0.39 -13.96
C PRO A 79 23.76 1.41 -13.70
N LEU A 80 23.22 2.06 -14.74
CA LEU A 80 22.12 3.04 -14.58
C LEU A 80 20.83 2.37 -14.11
N LEU A 81 20.54 1.18 -14.63
CA LEU A 81 19.37 0.39 -14.20
C LEU A 81 19.53 -0.11 -12.77
N ILE A 82 20.75 -0.46 -12.35
CA ILE A 82 21.06 -0.82 -10.96
C ILE A 82 20.88 0.38 -10.02
N GLU A 83 21.33 1.57 -10.42
CA GLU A 83 21.08 2.78 -9.62
C GLU A 83 19.58 3.07 -9.51
N ALA A 84 18.82 2.91 -10.59
CA ALA A 84 17.37 3.06 -10.55
C ALA A 84 16.71 2.00 -9.64
N SER A 85 17.18 0.75 -9.66
CA SER A 85 16.61 -0.31 -8.81
C SER A 85 16.84 -0.06 -7.32
N LYS A 86 17.96 0.57 -6.93
CA LYS A 86 18.18 0.99 -5.54
C LYS A 86 17.12 1.99 -5.06
N ILE A 87 16.67 2.90 -5.92
CA ILE A 87 15.58 3.83 -5.58
C ILE A 87 14.27 3.05 -5.40
N MET A 88 13.99 2.07 -6.25
CA MET A 88 12.79 1.23 -6.12
C MET A 88 12.79 0.42 -4.83
N ASP A 89 13.96 -0.08 -4.40
CA ASP A 89 14.14 -0.78 -3.13
C ASP A 89 13.73 0.09 -1.93
N GLU A 90 14.20 1.34 -1.91
CA GLU A 90 13.85 2.31 -0.86
C GLU A 90 12.37 2.70 -0.88
N LEU A 91 11.78 2.88 -2.07
CA LEU A 91 10.35 3.15 -2.19
C LEU A 91 9.51 1.97 -1.68
N TYR A 92 9.93 0.74 -1.95
CA TYR A 92 9.22 -0.43 -1.46
C TYR A 92 9.30 -0.55 0.06
N TRP A 93 10.44 -0.24 0.67
CA TRP A 93 10.54 -0.11 2.14
C TRP A 93 9.53 0.88 2.72
N LEU A 94 9.42 2.06 2.13
CA LEU A 94 8.47 3.09 2.56
C LEU A 94 7.00 2.63 2.46
N GLN A 95 6.68 1.83 1.44
CA GLN A 95 5.33 1.29 1.24
C GLN A 95 5.01 0.11 2.15
N ALA A 96 5.97 -0.79 2.34
CA ALA A 96 5.77 -2.03 3.09
C ALA A 96 5.83 -1.83 4.61
N TYR A 97 6.66 -0.89 5.08
CA TYR A 97 6.91 -0.65 6.50
C TYR A 97 6.91 0.84 6.84
N GLY A 98 7.61 1.65 6.05
CA GLY A 98 7.93 3.05 6.37
C GLY A 98 9.44 3.25 6.41
N ASP A 99 9.91 4.15 7.28
CA ASP A 99 11.35 4.35 7.48
C ASP A 99 11.97 3.11 8.15
N LYS A 100 12.88 2.43 7.45
CA LYS A 100 13.56 1.23 7.93
C LYS A 100 14.62 1.51 9.01
N GLY A 101 15.13 2.74 9.11
CA GLY A 101 16.23 3.10 10.01
C GLY A 101 15.92 2.75 11.47
N PRO A 102 14.84 3.30 12.07
CA PRO A 102 14.48 3.02 13.45
C PRO A 102 14.28 1.53 13.76
N LEU A 103 13.73 0.76 12.81
CA LEU A 103 13.57 -0.69 12.96
C LEU A 103 14.92 -1.39 13.01
N LEU A 104 15.73 -1.21 11.97
CA LEU A 104 16.96 -1.97 11.82
C LEU A 104 17.97 -1.60 12.90
N ASP A 105 18.04 -0.32 13.28
CA ASP A 105 18.94 0.18 14.31
C ASP A 105 18.52 -0.24 15.73
N GLY A 106 17.27 -0.65 15.91
CA GLY A 106 16.77 -1.25 17.15
C GLY A 106 17.06 -2.76 17.29
N ILE A 107 17.64 -3.42 16.28
CA ILE A 107 17.91 -4.86 16.29
C ILE A 107 19.41 -5.12 16.47
N ASP A 108 19.78 -5.63 17.65
CA ASP A 108 21.17 -5.95 18.00
C ASP A 108 21.66 -7.28 17.38
N ASP A 109 20.78 -8.27 17.25
CA ASP A 109 21.15 -9.57 16.67
C ASP A 109 21.35 -9.44 15.15
N PRO A 110 22.56 -9.66 14.61
CA PRO A 110 22.82 -9.53 13.18
C PRO A 110 22.00 -10.49 12.33
N LYS A 111 21.62 -11.67 12.85
CA LYS A 111 20.76 -12.62 12.12
C LYS A 111 19.33 -12.12 12.01
N MET A 112 18.77 -11.64 13.12
CA MET A 112 17.45 -11.01 13.13
C MET A 112 17.41 -9.77 12.24
N ARG A 113 18.45 -8.93 12.29
CA ARG A 113 18.56 -7.72 11.44
C ARG A 113 18.57 -8.10 9.97
N ARG A 114 19.39 -9.09 9.58
CA ARG A 114 19.42 -9.60 8.21
C ARG A 114 18.07 -10.19 7.78
N PHE A 115 17.38 -10.88 8.69
CA PHE A 115 16.08 -11.44 8.41
C PHE A 115 15.03 -10.34 8.16
N ALA A 116 15.06 -9.25 8.92
CA ALA A 116 14.24 -8.06 8.68
C ALA A 116 14.58 -7.36 7.36
N GLU A 117 15.87 -7.28 7.00
CA GLU A 117 16.30 -6.74 5.72
C GLU A 117 15.71 -7.51 4.54
N VAL A 118 15.79 -8.84 4.56
CA VAL A 118 15.30 -9.69 3.46
C VAL A 118 13.78 -9.70 3.37
N ASN A 119 13.09 -9.59 4.52
CA ASN A 119 11.62 -9.59 4.57
C ASN A 119 10.99 -8.20 4.41
N TYR A 120 11.76 -7.12 4.28
CA TYR A 120 11.25 -5.75 4.24
C TYR A 120 10.33 -5.42 5.42
N GLY A 121 10.77 -5.74 6.64
CA GLY A 121 10.02 -5.46 7.88
C GLY A 121 10.16 -6.57 8.95
N PRO A 122 9.52 -6.39 10.12
CA PRO A 122 9.62 -7.30 11.27
C PRO A 122 8.72 -8.55 11.17
N TRP A 123 8.39 -9.01 9.96
CA TRP A 123 7.46 -10.12 9.71
C TRP A 123 8.10 -11.22 8.87
N ASP A 124 7.86 -12.47 9.24
CA ASP A 124 8.26 -13.62 8.43
C ASP A 124 7.28 -13.82 7.28
N ARG A 125 7.67 -13.38 6.08
CA ARG A 125 6.81 -13.48 4.88
C ARG A 125 6.55 -14.93 4.46
N LEU A 126 7.31 -15.90 4.97
CA LEU A 126 7.16 -17.33 4.71
C LEU A 126 6.48 -18.08 5.87
N ASP A 127 6.02 -17.37 6.90
CA ASP A 127 5.24 -17.89 8.03
C ASP A 127 4.03 -16.99 8.33
N ALA A 128 3.22 -16.72 7.30
CA ALA A 128 1.97 -15.94 7.39
C ALA A 128 2.15 -14.56 8.05
N ASP A 129 3.26 -13.88 7.73
CA ASP A 129 3.62 -12.56 8.29
C ASP A 129 3.69 -12.56 9.83
N LYS A 130 4.06 -13.69 10.44
CA LYS A 130 4.26 -13.77 11.89
C LYS A 130 5.35 -12.76 12.31
N PRO A 131 5.07 -11.87 13.28
CA PRO A 131 6.07 -10.92 13.75
C PRO A 131 7.16 -11.65 14.55
N PHE A 132 8.40 -11.20 14.40
CA PHE A 132 9.58 -11.75 15.10
C PHE A 132 10.38 -10.72 15.89
N VAL A 133 9.97 -9.45 15.84
CA VAL A 133 10.44 -8.34 16.67
C VAL A 133 9.36 -7.98 17.68
#